data_AF-E3S551-F1
#
_entry.id   AF-E3S551-F1
#
_cell.length_a   1.000
_cell.length_b   1.000
_cell.length_c   1.000
_cell.angle_alpha   90.00
_cell.angle_beta   90.00
_cell.angle_gamma   90.00
#
_symmetry.space_group_name_H-M   'P 1'
#
loop_
_entity.id
_entity.type
_entity.pdbx_description
1 polymer ?
#
loop_
_entity_poly.entity_id
_entity_poly.type
_entity_poly.pdbx_seq_one_letter_code
_entity_poly.pdbx_strand_id
1 'polypeptide(L)'
;MEQSTSLIEASDMLKIQRQSPGSETMIKNKSLYTIRPLSPSEFEFGTDEMTRAIGLTIPQLKQKAVSEEWVGMRVDLWDEGTKSDLLVKVQYWWRFEEVSDGERVMDEKQSMGWRQCLHDIIYLGPKDGSQGAGTLEVSE
;
A
#
# COMPACT_ATOMS: atom_id res chain seq x y z
N MET A 1 45.36 0.30 -74.62
CA MET A 1 46.46 -0.25 -73.78
C MET A 1 45.90 -0.27 -72.36
N GLU A 2 45.68 -1.48 -71.84
CA GLU A 2 45.52 -1.85 -70.41
C GLU A 2 44.33 -1.21 -69.63
N GLN A 3 43.27 -1.98 -69.29
CA GLN A 3 43.08 -2.75 -68.04
C GLN A 3 43.06 -1.85 -66.78
N SER A 4 42.20 -1.93 -65.76
CA SER A 4 41.12 -2.82 -65.33
C SER A 4 40.47 -2.16 -64.09
N THR A 5 39.18 -2.41 -63.81
CA THR A 5 38.47 -2.50 -62.49
C THR A 5 38.93 -1.63 -61.28
N SER A 6 38.06 -1.02 -60.46
CA SER A 6 36.99 -1.69 -59.71
C SER A 6 36.07 -0.73 -58.93
N LEU A 7 34.79 -1.13 -58.85
CA LEU A 7 33.95 -1.23 -57.65
C LEU A 7 33.62 0.04 -56.83
N ILE A 8 32.40 0.54 -57.07
CA ILE A 8 31.31 0.78 -56.11
C ILE A 8 31.75 1.02 -54.65
N GLU A 9 31.52 2.24 -54.16
CA GLU A 9 31.12 2.48 -52.77
C GLU A 9 30.26 3.76 -52.70
N ALA A 10 28.95 3.55 -52.85
CA ALA A 10 27.94 4.56 -52.54
C ALA A 10 27.80 4.62 -51.01
N SER A 11 28.71 5.35 -50.39
CA SER A 11 28.72 5.60 -48.96
C SER A 11 29.05 7.06 -48.78
N ASP A 12 28.02 7.90 -48.66
CA ASP A 12 28.05 8.88 -47.60
C ASP A 12 26.68 9.49 -47.32
N MET A 13 26.35 9.42 -46.03
CA MET A 13 25.64 10.47 -45.33
C MET A 13 24.14 10.61 -45.62
N LEU A 14 23.34 9.67 -45.11
CA LEU A 14 22.07 9.96 -44.41
C LEU A 14 21.49 8.69 -43.80
N LYS A 15 21.95 8.34 -42.58
CA LYS A 15 21.23 7.55 -41.56
C LYS A 15 22.12 7.41 -40.31
N ILE A 16 22.35 8.52 -39.61
CA ILE A 16 22.69 8.43 -38.18
C ILE A 16 21.36 8.31 -37.45
N GLN A 17 21.00 7.05 -37.26
CA GLN A 17 20.07 6.53 -36.28
C GLN A 17 20.27 7.30 -34.97
N ARG A 18 19.26 8.03 -34.51
CA ARG A 18 19.15 8.39 -33.09
C ARG A 18 19.05 7.06 -32.34
N GLN A 19 20.18 6.55 -31.88
CA GLN A 19 20.21 5.59 -30.80
C GLN A 19 19.57 6.30 -29.61
N SER A 20 18.33 5.93 -29.29
CA SER A 20 17.78 6.19 -27.97
C SER A 20 18.76 5.59 -26.97
N PRO A 21 19.24 6.36 -25.97
CA PRO A 21 20.00 5.75 -24.88
C PRO A 21 19.11 4.67 -24.26
N GLY A 22 19.74 3.57 -23.88
CA GLY A 22 19.11 2.28 -23.62
C GLY A 22 17.85 2.37 -22.77
N SER A 23 16.98 1.38 -22.97
CA SER A 23 15.99 1.01 -21.98
C SER A 23 16.72 0.62 -20.69
N GLU A 24 17.06 1.61 -19.86
CA GLU A 24 16.95 1.43 -18.43
C GLU A 24 15.51 1.00 -18.23
N THR A 25 15.31 -0.30 -18.03
CA THR A 25 14.13 -0.78 -17.32
C THR A 25 14.13 0.03 -16.03
N MET A 26 13.34 1.11 -15.97
CA MET A 26 12.95 1.68 -14.70
C MET A 26 12.38 0.49 -13.93
N ILE A 27 13.16 -0.02 -12.98
CA ILE A 27 12.64 -0.99 -12.02
C ILE A 27 11.48 -0.23 -11.39
N LYS A 28 10.26 -0.58 -11.79
CA LYS A 28 9.07 -0.01 -11.19
C LYS A 28 9.16 -0.43 -9.74
N ASN A 29 9.37 0.54 -8.85
CA ASN A 29 9.26 0.28 -7.43
C ASN A 29 7.82 -0.19 -7.22
N LYS A 30 7.63 -1.45 -6.84
CA LYS A 30 6.31 -2.02 -6.62
C LYS A 30 6.00 -1.80 -5.15
N SER A 31 4.98 -1.02 -4.85
CA SER A 31 4.43 -0.97 -3.49
C SER A 31 3.67 -2.27 -3.24
N LEU A 32 4.02 -2.95 -2.16
CA LEU A 32 3.40 -4.16 -1.68
C LEU A 32 2.67 -3.87 -0.38
N TYR A 33 1.64 -4.66 -0.13
CA TYR A 33 0.93 -4.63 1.12
C TYR A 33 0.32 -5.98 1.45
N THR A 34 0.04 -6.18 2.73
CA THR A 34 -0.75 -7.30 3.23
C THR A 34 -1.81 -6.82 4.20
N ILE A 35 -2.99 -7.46 4.15
CA ILE A 35 -4.13 -7.13 5.01
C ILE A 35 -4.64 -8.39 5.71
N ARG A 36 -4.68 -8.40 7.04
CA ARG A 36 -5.27 -9.49 7.84
C ARG A 36 -6.10 -8.96 9.01
N PRO A 37 -7.01 -9.75 9.58
CA PRO A 37 -7.62 -9.42 10.86
C PRO A 37 -6.56 -9.23 11.97
N LEU A 38 -6.85 -8.35 12.93
CA LEU A 38 -6.08 -8.29 14.17
C LEU A 38 -6.25 -9.59 14.96
N SER A 39 -5.17 -10.08 15.54
CA SER A 39 -5.26 -11.12 16.57
C SER A 39 -5.86 -10.53 17.86
N PRO A 40 -6.40 -11.37 18.77
CA PRO A 40 -6.96 -10.88 20.04
C PRO A 40 -5.97 -10.05 20.88
N SER A 41 -4.67 -10.38 20.81
CA SER A 41 -3.61 -9.64 21.49
C SER A 41 -3.23 -8.31 20.83
N GLU A 42 -3.59 -8.11 19.56
CA GLU A 42 -3.34 -6.87 18.84
C GLU A 42 -4.49 -5.87 18.96
N PHE A 43 -5.63 -6.29 19.51
CA PHE A 43 -6.80 -5.41 19.70
C PHE A 43 -6.59 -4.49 20.91
N GLU A 44 -5.60 -3.62 20.82
CA GLU A 44 -5.23 -2.63 21.84
C GLU A 44 -5.23 -1.22 21.23
N PHE A 45 -5.51 -0.20 22.04
CA PHE A 45 -5.75 1.16 21.57
C PHE A 45 -4.68 2.17 22.04
N GLY A 46 -3.50 1.69 22.42
CA GLY A 46 -2.43 2.51 22.98
C GLY A 46 -2.71 2.98 24.41
N THR A 47 -2.36 4.22 24.72
CA THR A 47 -2.45 4.81 26.06
C THR A 47 -3.50 5.93 26.14
N ASP A 48 -3.97 6.26 27.35
CA ASP A 48 -4.89 7.39 27.58
C ASP A 48 -4.33 8.73 27.08
N GLU A 49 -3.00 8.89 27.06
CA GLU A 49 -2.37 10.09 26.53
C GLU A 49 -2.54 10.19 25.01
N MET A 50 -2.41 9.07 24.29
CA MET A 50 -2.60 9.01 22.85
C MET A 50 -4.07 9.26 22.46
N THR A 51 -5.02 8.75 23.25
CA THR A 51 -6.46 8.92 22.99
C THR A 51 -7.03 10.22 23.54
N ARG A 52 -6.23 11.07 24.20
CA ARG A 52 -6.69 12.34 24.76
C ARG A 52 -7.36 13.24 23.72
N ALA A 53 -6.85 13.25 22.49
CA ALA A 53 -7.38 14.08 21.40
C ALA A 53 -8.80 13.72 20.98
N ILE A 54 -9.20 12.45 21.15
CA ILE A 54 -10.57 11.98 20.85
C ILE A 54 -11.50 12.08 22.06
N GLY A 55 -11.00 12.53 23.21
CA GLY A 55 -11.79 12.74 24.42
C GLY A 55 -12.30 11.46 25.09
N LEU A 56 -11.70 10.31 24.78
CA LEU A 56 -12.05 9.01 25.35
C LEU A 56 -10.85 8.38 26.03
N THR A 57 -11.07 7.77 27.20
CA THR A 57 -10.08 6.90 27.85
C THR A 57 -10.05 5.53 27.19
N ILE A 58 -8.98 4.76 27.40
CA ILE A 58 -8.84 3.40 26.87
C ILE A 58 -10.00 2.49 27.29
N PRO A 59 -10.47 2.46 28.56
CA PRO A 59 -11.65 1.69 28.94
C PRO A 59 -12.92 2.09 28.18
N GLN A 60 -13.14 3.40 27.98
CA GLN A 60 -14.29 3.90 27.23
C GLN A 60 -14.22 3.52 25.76
N LEU A 61 -13.02 3.58 25.17
CA LEU A 61 -12.81 3.20 23.78
C LEU A 61 -13.02 1.68 23.57
N LYS A 62 -12.54 0.85 24.51
CA LYS A 62 -12.82 -0.59 24.52
C LYS A 62 -14.33 -0.87 24.62
N GLN A 63 -15.02 -0.18 25.52
CA GLN A 63 -16.47 -0.31 25.66
C GLN A 63 -17.19 0.10 24.36
N LYS A 64 -16.77 1.20 23.74
CA LYS A 64 -17.32 1.70 22.48
C LYS A 64 -17.11 0.69 21.35
N ALA A 65 -15.90 0.15 21.22
CA ALA A 65 -15.55 -0.86 20.21
C ALA A 65 -16.40 -2.13 20.36
N VAL A 66 -16.70 -2.56 21.59
CA VAL A 66 -17.61 -3.69 21.83
C VAL A 66 -19.05 -3.32 21.47
N SER A 67 -19.54 -2.15 21.89
CA SER A 67 -20.94 -1.75 21.64
C SER A 67 -21.25 -1.49 20.16
N GLU A 68 -20.24 -1.10 19.38
CA GLU A 68 -20.37 -0.80 17.95
C GLU A 68 -19.78 -1.92 17.08
N GLU A 69 -19.46 -3.08 17.67
CA GLU A 69 -18.98 -4.28 16.98
C GLU A 69 -17.79 -4.00 16.04
N TRP A 70 -16.80 -3.26 16.53
CA TRP A 70 -15.63 -2.88 15.72
C TRP A 70 -14.81 -4.10 15.29
N VAL A 71 -14.41 -4.10 14.02
CA VAL A 71 -13.50 -5.07 13.43
C VAL A 71 -12.14 -4.43 13.18
N GLY A 72 -11.09 -5.07 13.68
CA GLY A 72 -9.72 -4.61 13.52
C GLY A 72 -8.99 -5.31 12.37
N MET A 73 -8.23 -4.55 11.58
CA MET A 73 -7.38 -5.04 10.50
C MET A 73 -5.94 -4.56 10.68
N ARG A 74 -4.97 -5.47 10.50
CA ARG A 74 -3.56 -5.17 10.35
C ARG A 74 -3.24 -4.94 8.88
N VAL A 75 -2.54 -3.85 8.60
CA VAL A 75 -1.96 -3.57 7.28
C VAL A 75 -0.48 -3.33 7.42
N ASP A 76 0.31 -4.10 6.67
CA ASP A 76 1.74 -3.83 6.51
C ASP A 76 1.94 -3.36 5.06
N LEU A 77 2.62 -2.23 4.87
CA LEU A 77 2.92 -1.62 3.56
C LEU A 77 4.43 -1.43 3.41
N TRP A 78 4.98 -1.79 2.26
CA TRP A 78 6.40 -1.58 1.96
C TRP A 78 6.64 -1.50 0.45
N ASP A 79 7.79 -0.96 0.05
CA ASP A 79 8.19 -0.93 -1.36
C ASP A 79 9.23 -2.01 -1.67
N GLU A 80 9.12 -2.63 -2.85
CA GLU A 80 10.20 -3.36 -3.50
C GLU A 80 11.03 -2.40 -4.35
N GLY A 81 12.34 -2.34 -4.11
CA GLY A 81 13.25 -1.49 -4.88
C GLY A 81 14.52 -1.14 -4.12
N THR A 82 15.52 -0.62 -4.82
CA THR A 82 16.85 -0.29 -4.27
C THR A 82 16.91 1.04 -3.52
N LYS A 83 15.81 1.81 -3.51
CA LYS A 83 15.78 3.20 -2.99
C LYS A 83 14.84 3.43 -1.81
N SER A 84 13.92 2.51 -1.54
CA SER A 84 12.91 2.62 -0.47
C SER A 84 12.92 1.35 0.36
N ASP A 85 13.38 1.46 1.61
CA ASP A 85 13.25 0.43 2.64
C ASP A 85 12.15 0.79 3.63
N LEU A 86 11.21 1.67 3.28
CA LEU A 86 10.15 2.04 4.19
C LEU A 86 9.19 0.86 4.40
N LEU A 87 8.95 0.55 5.66
CA LEU A 87 7.90 -0.31 6.15
C LEU A 87 7.00 0.54 7.05
N VAL A 88 5.72 0.52 6.73
CA VAL A 88 4.67 1.08 7.56
C VAL A 88 3.80 -0.07 8.04
N LYS A 89 3.57 -0.17 9.34
CA LYS A 89 2.56 -1.08 9.89
C LYS A 89 1.49 -0.26 10.57
N VAL A 90 0.25 -0.54 10.21
CA VAL A 90 -0.92 0.21 10.65
C VAL A 90 -1.98 -0.77 11.12
N GLN A 91 -2.67 -0.40 12.18
CA GLN A 91 -3.91 -1.06 12.57
C GLN A 91 -5.07 -0.12 12.22
N TYR A 92 -6.10 -0.66 11.59
CA TYR A 92 -7.34 0.05 11.28
C TYR A 92 -8.51 -0.61 12.00
N TRP A 93 -9.43 0.20 12.51
CA TRP A 93 -10.69 -0.29 13.06
C TRP A 93 -11.85 0.24 12.23
N TRP A 94 -12.78 -0.66 11.96
CA TRP A 94 -13.95 -0.43 11.13
C TRP A 94 -15.19 -0.79 11.92
N ARG A 95 -16.29 -0.08 11.69
CA ARG A 95 -17.61 -0.49 12.16
C ARG A 95 -18.56 -0.57 10.98
N PHE A 96 -19.55 -1.44 11.11
CA PHE A 96 -20.61 -1.57 10.12
C PHE A 96 -21.79 -0.72 10.58
N GLU A 97 -22.20 0.25 9.78
CA GLU A 97 -23.26 1.20 10.14
C GLU A 97 -24.10 1.61 8.93
N GLU A 98 -25.23 2.26 9.21
CA GLU A 98 -26.04 2.91 8.19
C GLU A 98 -25.26 4.09 7.58
N VAL A 99 -25.15 4.10 6.26
CA VAL A 99 -24.43 5.12 5.49
C VAL A 99 -25.42 5.93 4.66
N SER A 100 -25.15 7.23 4.54
CA SER A 100 -25.99 8.14 3.77
C SER A 100 -25.82 7.96 2.26
N ASP A 101 -26.78 8.48 1.48
CA ASP A 101 -26.72 8.49 0.03
C ASP A 101 -25.39 9.09 -0.50
N GLY A 102 -24.73 8.34 -1.38
CA GLY A 102 -23.46 8.73 -2.02
C GLY A 102 -22.21 8.10 -1.43
N GLU A 103 -22.30 7.39 -0.31
CA GLU A 103 -21.20 6.56 0.19
C GLU A 103 -21.26 5.14 -0.37
N ARG A 104 -20.13 4.41 -0.32
CA ARG A 104 -20.07 3.02 -0.81
C ARG A 104 -20.92 2.13 0.09
N VAL A 105 -22.12 1.82 -0.37
CA VAL A 105 -23.02 0.85 0.26
C VAL A 105 -22.57 -0.56 -0.11
N MET A 106 -22.48 -1.46 0.87
CA MET A 106 -22.23 -2.89 0.62
C MET A 106 -23.52 -3.71 0.60
N ASP A 107 -24.55 -3.26 1.33
CA ASP A 107 -25.90 -3.81 1.27
C ASP A 107 -26.89 -2.74 0.82
N GLU A 108 -27.13 -2.67 -0.49
CA GLU A 108 -28.06 -1.72 -1.12
C GLU A 108 -29.50 -1.86 -0.59
N LYS A 109 -29.85 -2.99 0.04
CA LYS A 109 -31.18 -3.19 0.63
C LYS A 109 -31.32 -2.53 1.99
N GLN A 110 -30.22 -2.28 2.69
CA GLN A 110 -30.21 -1.79 4.07
C GLN A 110 -29.44 -0.48 4.26
N SER A 111 -28.90 0.11 3.18
CA SER A 111 -28.03 1.30 3.23
C SER A 111 -26.89 1.14 4.24
N MET A 112 -26.34 -0.07 4.38
CA MET A 112 -25.26 -0.37 5.33
C MET A 112 -23.89 -0.36 4.64
N GLY A 113 -22.87 0.11 5.36
CA GLY A 113 -21.49 0.17 4.88
C GLY A 113 -20.47 0.10 6.01
N TRP A 114 -19.22 -0.21 5.63
CA TRP A 114 -18.09 -0.16 6.56
C TRP A 114 -17.51 1.25 6.62
N ARG A 115 -17.39 1.81 7.83
CA ARG A 115 -16.70 3.07 8.06
C ARG A 115 -15.48 2.90 8.96
N GLN A 116 -14.35 3.46 8.53
CA GLN A 116 -13.14 3.50 9.33
C GLN A 116 -13.35 4.46 10.51
N CYS A 117 -13.10 3.97 11.72
CA CYS A 117 -13.35 4.72 12.97
C CYS A 117 -12.07 5.10 13.70
N LEU A 118 -10.99 4.32 13.53
CA LEU A 118 -9.71 4.57 14.17
C LEU A 118 -8.58 4.00 13.32
N HIS A 119 -7.39 4.57 13.44
CA HIS A 119 -6.16 3.94 12.99
C HIS A 119 -5.02 4.22 13.98
N ASP A 120 -4.03 3.34 14.02
CA ASP A 120 -2.81 3.50 14.79
C ASP A 120 -1.58 3.08 13.97
N ILE A 121 -0.57 3.94 13.91
CA ILE A 121 0.70 3.67 13.23
C ILE A 121 1.64 3.07 14.27
N ILE A 122 1.68 1.74 14.27
CA ILE A 122 2.46 0.95 15.23
C ILE A 122 3.93 0.82 14.83
N TYR A 123 4.27 1.06 13.56
CA TYR A 123 5.64 1.04 13.08
C TYR A 123 5.80 1.92 11.84
N LEU A 124 6.85 2.74 11.85
CA LEU A 124 7.30 3.52 10.70
C LEU A 124 8.83 3.52 10.68
N GLY A 125 9.43 2.82 9.73
CA GLY A 125 10.88 2.69 9.70
C GLY A 125 11.39 1.80 8.57
N PRO A 126 12.67 1.41 8.61
CA PRO A 126 13.25 0.48 7.66
C PRO A 126 12.56 -0.89 7.66
N LYS A 127 12.80 -1.70 6.64
CA LYS A 127 12.36 -3.10 6.64
C LYS A 127 13.00 -3.86 7.81
N ASP A 128 12.17 -4.55 8.59
CA ASP A 128 12.58 -5.34 9.76
C ASP A 128 12.55 -6.87 9.54
N GLY A 129 12.21 -7.33 8.33
CA GLY A 129 12.12 -8.75 7.97
C GLY A 129 10.79 -9.42 8.31
N SER A 130 9.82 -8.68 8.87
CA SER A 130 8.49 -9.23 9.20
C SER A 130 7.38 -8.79 8.26
N GLN A 131 7.72 -8.19 7.12
CA GLN A 131 6.75 -7.79 6.09
C GLN A 131 5.96 -9.00 5.62
N GLY A 132 4.64 -8.86 5.55
CA GLY A 132 3.76 -9.93 5.09
C GLY A 132 3.66 -11.14 6.01
N ALA A 133 4.22 -11.07 7.23
CA ALA A 133 4.10 -12.15 8.19
C ALA A 133 2.62 -12.44 8.53
N GLY A 134 2.16 -13.64 8.18
CA GLY A 134 0.83 -14.15 8.54
C GLY A 134 -0.33 -13.71 7.65
N THR A 135 -0.12 -13.36 6.37
CA THR A 135 -1.18 -12.77 5.54
C THR A 135 -1.24 -13.25 4.07
N LEU A 136 -2.44 -13.23 3.48
CA LEU A 136 -2.73 -13.30 2.04
C LEU A 136 -2.23 -12.03 1.32
N GLU A 137 -1.35 -12.19 0.34
CA GLU A 137 -0.98 -11.10 -0.56
C GLU A 137 -2.18 -10.69 -1.42
N VAL A 138 -2.48 -9.39 -1.45
CA VAL A 138 -3.41 -8.80 -2.42
C VAL A 138 -2.58 -7.94 -3.35
N SER A 139 -2.34 -8.44 -4.56
CA SER A 139 -1.71 -7.66 -5.63
C SER A 139 -2.76 -6.81 -6.34
N GLU A 140 -2.49 -5.52 -6.50
CA GLU A 140 -3.21 -4.65 -7.44
C GLU A 140 -3.09 -5.11 -8.90
#